data_AF-M7U0K7-F1
#
_entry.id   AF-M7U0K7-F1
#
_cell.length_a   1.000
_cell.length_b   1.000
_cell.length_c   1.000
_cell.angle_alpha   90.00
_cell.angle_beta   90.00
_cell.angle_gamma   90.00
#
_symmetry.space_group_name_H-M   'P 1'
#
loop_
_entity.id
_entity.type
_entity.pdbx_description
1 polymer ?
#
loop_
_entity_poly.entity_id
_entity_poly.type
_entity_poly.pdbx_seq_one_letter_code
_entity_poly.pdbx_strand_id
1 'polypeptide(L)'
;MKAGFSYPVDLIRNLYPQINWDYTLIPPLVERGFQPCYVAVPERLLLDGQRSAEFVSHAIKKVSDEYPSPDGVSVVSWSAGALVTQWTLTFYPETRAKVKQHIALGPSYRGSWMMVPLFYLNRYSESVVQQLPWSNFVFTLRKFGGTRALVPTTNIGSSIDLVVQPSFFGEQLGGYNDAWRLSGPLASNIDLIKVCLPKALGRARLPRFFTHDSLLWEAASHKIIFDALEDGETFVGRASAIQPDDCETKLAPGLKQEWREKHADILPELFKYAQTLELHGWPEVPLRDYANST
;
A
#
# COMPACT_ATOMS: atom_id res chain seq x y z
N MET A 1 -10.38 -2.88 -45.59
CA MET A 1 -11.25 -3.61 -44.65
C MET A 1 -10.40 -4.04 -43.46
N LYS A 2 -10.49 -3.31 -42.34
CA LYS A 2 -9.83 -3.67 -41.08
C LYS A 2 -10.86 -4.44 -40.26
N ALA A 3 -10.65 -5.74 -40.09
CA ALA A 3 -11.48 -6.54 -39.19
C ALA A 3 -11.16 -6.11 -37.75
N GLY A 4 -12.10 -5.38 -37.14
CA GLY A 4 -12.09 -5.12 -35.72
C GLY A 4 -12.49 -6.38 -34.97
N PHE A 5 -11.58 -6.90 -34.15
CA PHE A 5 -11.93 -7.85 -33.11
C PHE A 5 -12.39 -7.04 -31.88
N SER A 6 -13.68 -6.77 -31.83
CA SER A 6 -14.38 -6.44 -30.59
C SER A 6 -14.62 -7.75 -29.86
N TYR A 7 -13.80 -8.06 -28.86
CA TYR A 7 -14.16 -9.11 -27.92
C TYR A 7 -15.27 -8.58 -27.00
N PRO A 8 -16.42 -9.27 -26.90
CA PRO A 8 -17.51 -8.85 -26.04
C PRO A 8 -17.09 -9.01 -24.57
N VAL A 9 -16.94 -7.88 -23.88
CA VAL A 9 -16.74 -7.82 -22.43
C VAL A 9 -18.11 -7.95 -21.77
N ASP A 10 -18.70 -9.14 -21.85
CA ASP A 10 -19.92 -9.44 -21.09
C ASP A 10 -19.57 -10.13 -19.76
N LEU A 11 -19.79 -9.35 -18.69
CA LEU A 11 -20.16 -9.80 -17.34
C LEU A 11 -19.16 -10.64 -16.54
N ILE A 12 -18.13 -9.97 -16.03
CA ILE A 12 -17.62 -10.21 -14.67
C ILE A 12 -17.77 -8.89 -13.89
N ARG A 13 -18.93 -8.69 -13.24
CA ARG A 13 -19.17 -7.59 -12.31
C ARG A 13 -18.45 -7.84 -10.98
N ASN A 14 -17.14 -7.64 -10.98
CA ASN A 14 -16.35 -7.71 -9.77
C ASN A 14 -15.40 -6.51 -9.74
N LEU A 15 -15.67 -5.56 -8.85
CA LEU A 15 -14.72 -4.53 -8.47
C LEU A 15 -13.60 -5.23 -7.66
N TYR A 16 -12.40 -5.34 -8.22
CA TYR A 16 -11.31 -6.19 -7.76
C TYR A 16 -10.10 -5.41 -7.20
N PRO A 17 -9.55 -4.40 -7.92
CA PRO A 17 -8.78 -3.34 -7.27
C PRO A 17 -9.13 -1.93 -7.78
N GLN A 18 -10.04 -1.82 -8.75
CA GLN A 18 -10.42 -0.58 -9.43
C GLN A 18 -10.87 0.52 -8.46
N ILE A 19 -11.60 0.15 -7.41
CA ILE A 19 -12.08 1.10 -6.41
C ILE A 19 -10.93 1.86 -5.73
N ASN A 20 -9.78 1.22 -5.55
CA ASN A 20 -8.61 1.84 -4.92
C ASN A 20 -7.85 2.75 -5.89
N TRP A 21 -7.94 2.51 -7.21
CA TRP A 21 -6.95 3.02 -8.19
C TRP A 21 -7.53 3.80 -9.37
N ASP A 22 -8.71 3.44 -9.90
CA ASP A 22 -9.26 4.00 -11.15
C ASP A 22 -9.57 5.50 -11.05
N TYR A 23 -9.90 5.96 -9.85
CA TYR A 23 -10.20 7.36 -9.56
C TYR A 23 -9.11 8.04 -8.72
N THR A 24 -7.98 7.37 -8.51
CA THR A 24 -6.89 7.83 -7.65
C THR A 24 -5.58 7.89 -8.43
N LEU A 25 -4.79 6.82 -8.52
CA LEU A 25 -3.44 6.87 -9.08
C LEU A 25 -3.39 6.51 -10.57
N ILE A 26 -4.34 5.73 -11.10
CA ILE A 26 -4.33 5.31 -12.51
C ILE A 26 -4.38 6.51 -13.48
N PRO A 27 -5.32 7.46 -13.35
CA PRO A 27 -5.39 8.58 -14.29
C PRO A 27 -4.11 9.41 -14.38
N PRO A 28 -3.48 9.87 -13.27
CA PRO A 28 -2.26 10.66 -13.36
C PRO A 28 -1.04 9.82 -13.79
N LEU A 29 -1.00 8.50 -13.53
CA LEU A 29 0.03 7.64 -14.09
C LEU A 29 -0.04 7.59 -15.63
N VAL A 30 -1.24 7.37 -16.17
CA VAL A 30 -1.45 7.33 -17.63
C VAL A 30 -1.16 8.68 -18.27
N GLU A 31 -1.59 9.78 -17.64
CA GLU A 31 -1.31 11.14 -18.12
C GLU A 31 0.21 11.41 -18.24
N ARG A 32 1.02 10.83 -17.36
CA ARG A 32 2.49 10.94 -17.38
C ARG A 32 3.19 9.85 -18.19
N GLY A 33 2.45 9.04 -18.95
CA GLY A 33 3.00 8.05 -19.87
C GLY A 33 3.40 6.71 -19.22
N PHE A 34 3.06 6.48 -17.95
CA PHE A 34 3.21 5.16 -17.34
C PHE A 34 2.16 4.19 -17.87
N GLN A 35 2.47 2.90 -17.84
CA GLN A 35 1.56 1.81 -18.23
C GLN A 35 1.19 1.00 -16.98
N PRO A 36 0.26 1.48 -16.15
CA PRO A 36 -0.07 0.79 -14.91
C PRO A 36 -0.88 -0.48 -15.18
N CYS A 37 -0.59 -1.51 -14.39
CA CYS A 37 -1.45 -2.67 -14.23
C CYS A 37 -1.74 -2.88 -12.75
N TYR A 38 -2.83 -3.58 -12.44
CA TYR A 38 -3.17 -3.93 -11.07
C TYR A 38 -3.16 -5.45 -10.89
N VAL A 39 -2.81 -5.87 -9.67
CA VAL A 39 -2.91 -7.28 -9.27
C VAL A 39 -4.28 -7.50 -8.64
N ALA A 40 -5.14 -8.24 -9.34
CA ALA A 40 -6.42 -8.67 -8.79
C ALA A 40 -6.20 -9.90 -7.89
N VAL A 41 -6.07 -9.67 -6.59
CA VAL A 41 -5.99 -10.74 -5.60
C VAL A 41 -7.41 -11.20 -5.22
N PRO A 42 -7.69 -12.52 -5.15
CA PRO A 42 -9.01 -13.03 -4.77
C PRO A 42 -9.50 -12.44 -3.45
N GLU A 43 -10.82 -12.25 -3.34
CA GLU A 43 -11.50 -11.72 -2.15
C GLU A 43 -10.88 -10.41 -1.62
N ARG A 44 -10.27 -9.61 -2.50
CA ARG A 44 -9.77 -8.27 -2.19
C ARG A 44 -8.78 -8.25 -1.01
N LEU A 45 -7.85 -9.20 -0.97
CA LEU A 45 -6.85 -9.36 0.09
C LEU A 45 -7.43 -9.70 1.48
N LEU A 46 -8.67 -10.21 1.55
CA LEU A 46 -9.27 -10.61 2.83
C LEU A 46 -8.93 -12.04 3.26
N LEU A 47 -8.44 -12.87 2.35
CA LEU A 47 -7.93 -14.22 2.64
C LEU A 47 -6.45 -14.21 3.07
N ASP A 48 -5.87 -15.40 3.25
CA ASP A 48 -4.48 -15.66 3.60
C ASP A 48 -3.49 -14.78 2.82
N GLY A 49 -2.77 -13.94 3.55
CA GLY A 49 -1.72 -13.07 3.05
C GLY A 49 -0.56 -13.83 2.39
N GLN A 50 -0.32 -15.08 2.80
CA GLN A 50 0.71 -15.93 2.20
C GLN A 50 0.32 -16.35 0.78
N ARG A 51 -0.96 -16.71 0.59
CA ARG A 51 -1.54 -16.92 -0.75
C ARG A 51 -1.56 -15.62 -1.56
N SER A 52 -1.93 -14.50 -0.95
CA SER A 52 -1.90 -13.20 -1.62
C SER A 52 -0.50 -12.85 -2.14
N ALA A 53 0.56 -13.23 -1.41
CA ALA A 53 1.94 -13.03 -1.82
C ALA A 53 2.33 -13.85 -3.06
N GLU A 54 1.71 -15.01 -3.29
CA GLU A 54 1.92 -15.80 -4.52
C GLU A 54 1.42 -15.04 -5.76
N PHE A 55 0.26 -14.39 -5.65
CA PHE A 55 -0.28 -13.54 -6.72
C PHE A 55 0.63 -12.35 -7.02
N VAL A 56 1.15 -11.70 -5.98
CA VAL A 56 2.09 -10.58 -6.13
C VAL A 56 3.41 -11.05 -6.74
N SER A 57 3.97 -12.18 -6.27
CA SER A 57 5.19 -12.79 -6.83
C SER A 57 5.03 -13.13 -8.30
N HIS A 58 3.92 -13.77 -8.67
CA HIS A 58 3.60 -14.11 -10.05
C HIS A 58 3.44 -12.87 -10.92
N ALA A 59 2.72 -11.84 -10.44
CA ALA A 59 2.53 -10.60 -11.18
C ALA A 59 3.84 -9.86 -11.44
N ILE A 60 4.72 -9.74 -10.43
CA ILE A 60 6.05 -9.14 -10.58
C ILE A 60 6.84 -9.86 -11.67
N LYS A 61 6.90 -11.20 -11.61
CA LYS A 61 7.63 -12.02 -12.60
C LYS A 61 7.06 -11.82 -13.99
N LYS A 62 5.74 -11.99 -14.14
CA LYS A 62 5.05 -11.87 -15.43
C LYS A 62 5.25 -10.50 -16.08
N VAL A 63 5.01 -9.41 -15.34
CA VAL A 63 5.14 -8.06 -15.88
C VAL A 63 6.60 -7.75 -16.20
N SER A 64 7.55 -8.16 -15.34
CA SER A 64 8.98 -7.98 -15.61
C SER A 64 9.46 -8.78 -16.84
N ASP A 65 8.87 -9.93 -17.14
CA ASP A 65 9.24 -10.76 -18.29
C ASP A 65 8.58 -10.26 -19.58
N GLU A 66 7.33 -9.79 -19.52
CA GLU A 66 6.60 -9.23 -20.68
C GLU A 66 7.07 -7.82 -21.04
N TYR A 67 7.49 -7.03 -20.05
CA TYR A 67 7.95 -5.65 -20.21
C TYR A 67 9.33 -5.45 -19.57
N PRO A 68 10.41 -5.99 -20.16
CA PRO A 68 11.75 -5.88 -19.61
C PRO A 68 12.19 -4.43 -19.46
N SER A 69 12.69 -4.10 -18.27
CA SER A 69 13.28 -2.81 -17.92
C SER A 69 14.63 -3.07 -17.25
N PRO A 70 15.71 -2.31 -17.57
CA PRO A 70 17.01 -2.47 -16.92
C PRO A 70 16.95 -2.38 -15.39
N ASP A 71 16.04 -1.56 -14.87
CA ASP A 71 15.87 -1.33 -13.44
C ASP A 71 14.78 -2.23 -12.81
N GLY A 72 14.03 -2.98 -13.61
CA GLY A 72 12.84 -3.72 -13.16
C GLY A 72 11.55 -2.88 -13.14
N VAL A 73 10.51 -3.42 -12.49
CA VAL A 73 9.16 -2.81 -12.39
C VAL A 73 8.98 -2.07 -11.07
N SER A 74 8.28 -0.94 -11.10
CA SER A 74 7.86 -0.24 -9.87
C SER A 74 6.58 -0.86 -9.32
N VAL A 75 6.54 -1.14 -8.01
CA VAL A 75 5.36 -1.66 -7.33
C VAL A 75 4.76 -0.58 -6.44
N VAL A 76 3.52 -0.18 -6.69
CA VAL A 76 2.76 0.70 -5.79
C VAL A 76 1.70 -0.12 -5.06
N SER A 77 1.59 0.07 -3.75
CA SER A 77 0.69 -0.73 -2.91
C SER A 77 0.10 0.11 -1.78
N TRP A 78 -1.03 -0.34 -1.24
CA TRP A 78 -1.73 0.34 -0.16
C TRP A 78 -2.15 -0.65 0.92
N SER A 79 -2.08 -0.22 2.18
CA SER A 79 -2.61 -0.96 3.33
C SER A 79 -2.04 -2.39 3.42
N ALA A 80 -2.91 -3.39 3.60
CA ALA A 80 -2.56 -4.81 3.58
C ALA A 80 -1.81 -5.25 2.32
N GLY A 81 -2.03 -4.61 1.17
CA GLY A 81 -1.29 -4.90 -0.06
C GLY A 81 0.20 -4.61 0.06
N ALA A 82 0.58 -3.60 0.85
CA ALA A 82 1.98 -3.29 1.11
C ALA A 82 2.62 -4.30 2.07
N LEU A 83 1.88 -4.76 3.09
CA LEU A 83 2.31 -5.85 3.96
C LEU A 83 2.55 -7.14 3.14
N VAL A 84 1.62 -7.49 2.26
CA VAL A 84 1.74 -8.66 1.36
C VAL A 84 2.89 -8.50 0.37
N THR A 85 3.13 -7.31 -0.15
CA THR A 85 4.28 -7.03 -1.02
C THR A 85 5.59 -7.26 -0.27
N GLN A 86 5.69 -6.78 0.97
CA GLN A 86 6.89 -6.98 1.79
C GLN A 86 7.08 -8.45 2.20
N TRP A 87 6.00 -9.18 2.47
CA TRP A 87 6.05 -10.64 2.62
C TRP A 87 6.58 -11.32 1.36
N THR A 88 6.10 -10.88 0.18
CA THR A 88 6.57 -11.38 -1.12
C THR A 88 8.07 -11.18 -1.27
N LEU A 89 8.57 -9.96 -1.04
CA LEU A 89 9.99 -9.65 -1.12
C LEU A 89 10.80 -10.45 -0.10
N THR A 90 10.24 -10.79 1.06
CA THR A 90 10.92 -11.56 2.10
C THR A 90 11.09 -13.03 1.69
N PHE A 91 10.02 -13.69 1.26
CA PHE A 91 9.99 -15.15 1.03
C PHE A 91 10.15 -15.59 -0.43
N TYR A 92 10.03 -14.67 -1.39
CA TYR A 92 10.30 -14.89 -2.81
C TYR A 92 11.46 -13.99 -3.27
N PRO A 93 12.69 -14.22 -2.79
CA PRO A 93 13.83 -13.32 -3.00
C PRO A 93 14.18 -13.06 -4.47
N GLU A 94 13.83 -13.98 -5.37
CA GLU A 94 14.00 -13.82 -6.82
C GLU A 94 13.20 -12.64 -7.40
N THR A 95 12.15 -12.19 -6.69
CA THR A 95 11.38 -11.00 -7.10
C THR A 95 12.18 -9.71 -6.90
N ARG A 96 13.14 -9.66 -5.99
CA ARG A 96 13.89 -8.44 -5.65
C ARG A 96 14.67 -7.90 -6.84
N ALA A 97 15.25 -8.78 -7.66
CA ALA A 97 15.98 -8.39 -8.88
C ALA A 97 15.06 -7.87 -10.00
N LYS A 98 13.75 -8.04 -9.87
CA LYS A 98 12.74 -7.62 -10.84
C LYS A 98 11.98 -6.37 -10.38
N VAL A 99 12.16 -5.94 -9.14
CA VAL A 99 11.48 -4.78 -8.56
C VAL A 99 12.45 -3.60 -8.47
N LYS A 100 12.16 -2.56 -9.26
CA LYS A 100 12.89 -1.29 -9.25
C LYS A 100 12.77 -0.60 -7.90
N GLN A 101 11.54 -0.50 -7.42
CA GLN A 101 11.19 0.16 -6.18
C GLN A 101 9.81 -0.27 -5.69
N HIS A 102 9.58 -0.09 -4.40
CA HIS A 102 8.30 -0.31 -3.74
C HIS A 102 7.79 1.00 -3.13
N ILE A 103 6.64 1.49 -3.57
CA ILE A 103 5.99 2.67 -3.01
C ILE A 103 4.76 2.19 -2.21
N ALA A 104 4.82 2.34 -0.91
CA ALA A 104 3.85 1.80 0.04
C ALA A 104 3.06 2.92 0.73
N LEU A 105 1.74 2.90 0.56
CA LEU A 105 0.80 3.85 1.16
C LEU A 105 0.15 3.22 2.40
N GLY A 106 0.37 3.78 3.58
CA GLY A 106 -0.18 3.30 4.84
C GLY A 106 0.05 1.79 5.13
N PRO A 107 1.27 1.25 4.98
CA PRO A 107 1.54 -0.18 5.17
C PRO A 107 1.37 -0.64 6.62
N SER A 108 1.03 -1.91 6.86
CA SER A 108 0.88 -2.51 8.21
C SER A 108 1.95 -3.56 8.53
N TYR A 109 3.24 -3.28 8.28
CA TYR A 109 4.37 -4.23 8.43
C TYR A 109 4.49 -4.89 9.81
N ARG A 110 4.03 -4.22 10.87
CA ARG A 110 4.00 -4.78 12.24
C ARG A 110 2.57 -5.09 12.73
N GLY A 111 1.64 -5.27 11.80
CA GLY A 111 0.22 -5.38 12.09
C GLY A 111 -0.40 -4.04 12.45
N SER A 112 -1.64 -4.07 12.94
CA SER A 112 -2.33 -2.90 13.48
C SER A 112 -3.16 -3.25 14.70
N TRP A 113 -3.06 -2.42 15.74
CA TRP A 113 -3.90 -2.54 16.93
C TRP A 113 -5.40 -2.32 16.63
N MET A 114 -5.73 -1.72 15.49
CA MET A 114 -7.12 -1.58 15.06
C MET A 114 -7.76 -2.90 14.61
N MET A 115 -6.95 -3.93 14.32
CA MET A 115 -7.48 -5.27 14.04
C MET A 115 -7.99 -5.97 15.29
N VAL A 116 -7.53 -5.55 16.49
CA VAL A 116 -7.91 -6.12 17.78
C VAL A 116 -9.40 -5.98 18.07
N PRO A 117 -10.02 -4.78 18.01
CA PRO A 117 -11.46 -4.66 18.20
C PRO A 117 -12.25 -5.44 17.14
N LEU A 118 -11.79 -5.49 15.89
CA LEU A 118 -12.44 -6.29 14.84
C LEU A 118 -12.43 -7.78 15.19
N PHE A 119 -11.29 -8.29 15.68
CA PHE A 119 -11.15 -9.65 16.15
C PHE A 119 -12.12 -9.98 17.29
N TYR A 120 -12.15 -9.19 18.36
CA TYR A 120 -13.02 -9.42 19.51
C TYR A 120 -14.52 -9.24 19.22
N LEU A 121 -14.87 -8.45 18.20
CA LEU A 121 -16.25 -8.28 17.75
C LEU A 121 -16.69 -9.36 16.75
N ASN A 122 -15.90 -10.41 16.53
CA ASN A 122 -16.14 -11.44 15.51
C ASN A 122 -16.36 -10.83 14.12
N ARG A 123 -15.52 -9.85 13.76
CA ARG A 123 -15.47 -9.18 12.45
C ARG A 123 -14.12 -9.40 11.79
N TYR A 124 -13.71 -10.66 11.66
CA TYR A 124 -12.39 -11.03 11.15
C TYR A 124 -12.45 -11.91 9.90
N SER A 125 -11.43 -11.78 9.08
CA SER A 125 -11.05 -12.70 8.01
C SER A 125 -9.62 -13.19 8.28
N GLU A 126 -9.09 -14.09 7.45
CA GLU A 126 -7.70 -14.54 7.55
C GLU A 126 -6.71 -13.37 7.56
N SER A 127 -6.88 -12.39 6.67
CA SER A 127 -5.98 -11.24 6.61
C SER A 127 -6.12 -10.28 7.81
N VAL A 128 -7.30 -10.19 8.42
CA VAL A 128 -7.49 -9.40 9.65
C VAL A 128 -6.74 -10.06 10.81
N VAL A 129 -6.88 -11.38 10.96
CA VAL A 129 -6.16 -12.13 12.00
C VAL A 129 -4.65 -12.05 11.78
N GLN A 130 -4.19 -12.22 10.54
CA GLN A 130 -2.76 -12.10 10.21
C GLN A 130 -2.21 -10.68 10.38
N GLN A 131 -3.06 -9.64 10.40
CA GLN A 131 -2.65 -8.26 10.71
C GLN A 131 -2.73 -7.90 12.19
N LEU A 132 -3.08 -8.83 13.08
CA LEU A 132 -2.95 -8.59 14.52
C LEU A 132 -1.46 -8.38 14.88
N PRO A 133 -1.12 -7.46 15.81
CA PRO A 133 0.28 -7.17 16.16
C PRO A 133 1.08 -8.38 16.68
N TRP A 134 0.37 -9.43 17.13
CA TRP A 134 0.92 -10.67 17.69
C TRP A 134 0.64 -11.90 16.82
N SER A 135 0.17 -11.73 15.59
CA SER A 135 -0.04 -12.85 14.66
C SER A 135 1.29 -13.56 14.36
N ASN A 136 1.24 -14.87 14.13
CA ASN A 136 2.36 -15.66 13.64
C ASN A 136 2.86 -15.11 12.31
N PHE A 137 1.97 -14.62 11.45
CA PHE A 137 2.32 -13.97 10.18
C PHE A 137 3.22 -12.75 10.40
N VAL A 138 2.79 -11.75 11.18
CA VAL A 138 3.59 -10.54 11.44
C VAL A 138 4.88 -10.87 12.21
N PHE A 139 4.80 -11.78 13.18
CA PHE A 139 5.97 -12.23 13.93
C PHE A 139 7.01 -12.87 13.01
N THR A 140 6.56 -13.73 12.09
CA THR A 140 7.42 -14.44 11.15
C THR A 140 8.02 -13.49 10.12
N LEU A 141 7.24 -12.55 9.58
CA LEU A 141 7.78 -11.50 8.70
C LEU A 141 8.93 -10.75 9.39
N ARG A 142 8.77 -10.39 10.66
CA ARG A 142 9.83 -9.73 11.45
C ARG A 142 11.04 -10.63 11.68
N LYS A 143 10.82 -11.90 12.06
CA LYS A 143 11.87 -12.89 12.28
C LYS A 143 12.79 -13.05 11.06
N PHE A 144 12.21 -13.01 9.86
CA PHE A 144 12.93 -13.13 8.58
C PHE A 144 13.43 -11.78 8.01
N GLY A 145 13.49 -10.73 8.83
CA GLY A 145 14.06 -9.44 8.42
C GLY A 145 13.12 -8.56 7.59
N GLY A 146 11.85 -8.93 7.44
CA GLY A 146 10.83 -8.20 6.68
C GLY A 146 10.44 -6.84 7.27
N THR A 147 11.02 -6.41 8.40
CA THR A 147 10.93 -5.04 8.92
C THR A 147 12.03 -4.10 8.41
N ARG A 148 12.88 -4.57 7.50
CA ARG A 148 13.89 -3.77 6.78
C ARG A 148 13.51 -3.70 5.30
N ALA A 149 13.74 -2.57 4.64
CA ALA A 149 13.53 -2.44 3.20
C ALA A 149 14.48 -3.38 2.43
N LEU A 150 13.92 -4.19 1.53
CA LEU A 150 14.65 -5.19 0.73
C LEU A 150 14.96 -4.72 -0.69
N VAL A 151 14.28 -3.67 -1.14
CA VAL A 151 14.46 -2.90 -2.37
C VAL A 151 14.31 -1.41 -2.03
N PRO A 152 14.68 -0.45 -2.89
CA PRO A 152 14.33 0.96 -2.69
C PRO A 152 12.84 1.10 -2.35
N THR A 153 12.52 1.58 -1.15
CA THR A 153 11.16 1.56 -0.61
C THR A 153 10.77 2.92 -0.07
N THR A 154 9.71 3.50 -0.62
CA THR A 154 9.10 4.74 -0.13
C THR A 154 7.83 4.43 0.64
N ASN A 155 7.86 4.59 1.95
CA ASN A 155 6.69 4.45 2.81
C ASN A 155 6.07 5.83 3.04
N ILE A 156 4.81 6.01 2.64
CA ILE A 156 4.03 7.22 2.87
C ILE A 156 2.99 6.89 3.93
N GLY A 157 3.05 7.57 5.06
CA GLY A 157 2.17 7.34 6.21
C GLY A 157 1.67 8.65 6.82
N SER A 158 0.79 8.50 7.80
CA SER A 158 0.20 9.62 8.54
C SER A 158 0.19 9.28 10.02
N SER A 159 0.71 10.18 10.87
CA SER A 159 0.70 10.00 12.32
C SER A 159 -0.69 9.99 12.98
N ILE A 160 -1.74 10.25 12.21
CA ILE A 160 -3.13 10.20 12.64
C ILE A 160 -3.95 9.11 11.93
N ASP A 161 -3.28 8.20 11.22
CA ASP A 161 -3.94 7.08 10.53
C ASP A 161 -4.70 6.20 11.53
N LEU A 162 -6.04 6.20 11.48
CA LEU A 162 -6.89 5.46 12.41
C LEU A 162 -7.10 3.99 12.05
N VAL A 163 -6.48 3.49 10.97
CA VAL A 163 -6.56 2.08 10.54
C VAL A 163 -5.26 1.36 10.86
N VAL A 164 -4.12 2.02 10.69
CA VAL A 164 -2.79 1.45 10.95
C VAL A 164 -2.18 2.11 12.18
N GLN A 165 -2.20 1.39 13.31
CA GLN A 165 -1.73 1.88 14.60
C GLN A 165 -0.74 0.88 15.24
N PRO A 166 0.32 1.36 15.93
CA PRO A 166 0.63 2.77 16.17
C PRO A 166 1.21 3.46 14.92
N SER A 167 0.87 4.73 14.72
CA SER A 167 1.41 5.53 13.60
C SER A 167 2.20 6.78 14.01
N PHE A 168 2.22 7.12 15.30
CA PHE A 168 2.65 8.42 15.80
C PHE A 168 4.03 8.46 16.47
N PHE A 169 4.63 7.31 16.81
CA PHE A 169 5.89 7.28 17.57
C PHE A 169 7.06 7.87 16.77
N GLY A 170 7.06 7.69 15.44
CA GLY A 170 8.14 8.15 14.59
C GLY A 170 9.46 7.41 14.81
N GLU A 171 10.54 7.96 14.26
CA GLU A 171 11.88 7.35 14.32
C GLU A 171 12.69 7.78 15.55
N GLN A 172 12.21 8.78 16.28
CA GLN A 172 12.95 9.44 17.36
C GLN A 172 12.69 8.83 18.74
N LEU A 173 11.61 8.04 18.89
CA LEU A 173 11.26 7.42 20.16
C LEU A 173 11.82 5.98 20.22
N GLY A 174 13.07 5.86 20.69
CA GLY A 174 13.75 4.57 20.82
C GLY A 174 12.94 3.53 21.60
N GLY A 175 12.85 2.32 21.06
CA GLY A 175 12.09 1.21 21.65
C GLY A 175 10.65 1.06 21.15
N TYR A 176 10.10 2.08 20.48
CA TYR A 176 8.79 2.03 19.85
C TYR A 176 8.94 2.07 18.33
N ASN A 177 8.14 1.27 17.63
CA ASN A 177 8.13 1.24 16.18
C ASN A 177 6.73 1.51 15.68
N ASP A 178 6.59 2.48 14.77
CA ASP A 178 5.38 2.63 13.98
C ASP A 178 5.09 1.32 13.22
N ALA A 179 3.81 1.02 13.04
CA ALA A 179 3.35 -0.15 12.31
C ALA A 179 3.80 -0.15 10.83
N TRP A 180 4.06 1.04 10.29
CA TRP A 180 4.19 1.30 8.85
C TRP A 180 5.61 1.63 8.36
N ARG A 181 6.61 1.76 9.24
CA ARG A 181 7.98 2.12 8.84
C ARG A 181 8.85 0.89 8.59
N LEU A 182 9.71 0.96 7.58
CA LEU A 182 10.82 -0.01 7.41
C LEU A 182 12.15 0.63 7.82
N SER A 183 13.09 -0.19 8.26
CA SER A 183 14.46 0.24 8.57
C SER A 183 15.41 0.03 7.38
N GLY A 184 16.62 0.57 7.50
CA GLY A 184 17.71 0.36 6.56
C GLY A 184 17.88 1.48 5.52
N PRO A 185 18.99 1.45 4.77
CA PRO A 185 19.39 2.54 3.87
C PRO A 185 18.50 2.64 2.62
N LEU A 186 17.73 1.59 2.31
CA LEU A 186 16.80 1.58 1.19
C LEU A 186 15.41 2.13 1.56
N ALA A 187 15.16 2.46 2.82
CA ALA A 187 13.87 2.94 3.29
C ALA A 187 13.82 4.48 3.32
N SER A 188 12.80 5.06 2.70
CA SER A 188 12.38 6.45 2.89
C SER A 188 11.01 6.46 3.56
N ASN A 189 10.92 6.89 4.83
CA ASN A 189 9.67 6.90 5.59
C ASN A 189 9.13 8.32 5.77
N ILE A 190 8.11 8.68 5.01
CA ILE A 190 7.57 10.05 4.96
C ILE A 190 6.22 10.11 5.66
N ASP A 191 6.16 10.94 6.72
CA ASP A 191 4.95 11.18 7.50
C ASP A 191 4.35 12.52 7.09
N LEU A 192 3.18 12.47 6.45
CA LEU A 192 2.55 13.66 5.87
C LEU A 192 2.18 14.70 6.91
N ILE A 193 1.75 14.30 8.12
CA ILE A 193 1.46 15.26 9.18
C ILE A 193 2.74 15.97 9.59
N LYS A 194 3.85 15.24 9.76
CA LYS A 194 5.14 15.85 10.13
C LYS A 194 5.69 16.79 9.05
N VAL A 195 5.46 16.48 7.77
CA VAL A 195 5.90 17.34 6.66
C VAL A 195 4.99 18.55 6.47
N CYS A 196 3.68 18.35 6.52
CA CYS A 196 2.70 19.39 6.15
C CYS A 196 2.29 20.29 7.32
N LEU A 197 2.34 19.84 8.57
CA LEU A 197 2.01 20.68 9.72
C LEU A 197 2.89 21.94 9.79
N PRO A 198 4.24 21.86 9.72
CA PRO A 198 5.08 23.06 9.71
C PRO A 198 4.82 23.99 8.51
N LYS A 199 4.56 23.42 7.32
CA LYS A 199 4.26 24.19 6.10
C LYS A 199 2.93 24.96 6.22
N ALA A 200 1.90 24.32 6.78
CA ALA A 200 0.60 24.94 7.02
C ALA A 200 0.70 26.06 8.08
N LEU A 201 1.37 25.78 9.20
CA LEU A 201 1.57 26.77 10.26
C LEU A 201 2.38 27.97 9.78
N GLY A 202 3.41 27.76 8.95
CA GLY A 202 4.20 28.83 8.35
C GLY A 202 3.39 29.76 7.42
N ARG A 203 2.20 29.35 6.98
CA ARG A 203 1.27 30.16 6.18
C ARG A 203 0.01 30.56 6.94
N ALA A 204 0.00 30.39 8.27
CA ALA A 204 -1.16 30.64 9.13
C ALA A 204 -2.44 29.90 8.68
N ARG A 205 -2.28 28.67 8.18
CA ARG A 205 -3.38 27.78 7.78
C ARG A 205 -3.53 26.63 8.77
N LEU A 206 -4.75 26.10 8.86
CA LEU A 206 -5.01 24.89 9.63
C LEU A 206 -4.38 23.68 8.93
N PRO A 207 -3.76 22.75 9.69
CA PRO A 207 -3.24 21.52 9.12
C PRO A 207 -4.38 20.66 8.58
N ARG A 208 -4.10 19.97 7.49
CA ARG A 208 -5.00 18.97 6.95
C ARG A 208 -4.84 17.64 7.69
N PHE A 209 -5.94 16.90 7.73
CA PHE A 209 -5.92 15.51 8.15
C PHE A 209 -5.69 14.60 6.94
N PHE A 210 -4.76 13.67 7.10
CA PHE A 210 -4.48 12.60 6.15
C PHE A 210 -4.98 11.29 6.77
N THR A 211 -6.17 10.86 6.35
CA THR A 211 -6.76 9.56 6.71
C THR A 211 -6.12 8.43 5.89
N HIS A 212 -6.37 7.19 6.29
CA HIS A 212 -5.79 5.99 5.67
C HIS A 212 -6.04 5.89 4.15
N ASP A 213 -7.27 6.16 3.73
CA ASP A 213 -7.70 6.18 2.33
C ASP A 213 -7.24 7.44 1.59
N SER A 214 -7.08 8.57 2.29
CA SER A 214 -6.67 9.82 1.66
C SER A 214 -5.30 9.77 1.00
N LEU A 215 -4.42 8.89 1.50
CA LEU A 215 -3.09 8.63 0.93
C LEU A 215 -3.15 8.23 -0.55
N LEU A 216 -4.29 7.70 -1.02
CA LEU A 216 -4.48 7.30 -2.41
C LEU A 216 -4.72 8.48 -3.35
N TRP A 217 -5.32 9.59 -2.89
CA TRP A 217 -5.85 10.64 -3.78
C TRP A 217 -5.38 12.06 -3.46
N GLU A 218 -4.70 12.27 -2.34
CA GLU A 218 -4.27 13.59 -1.92
C GLU A 218 -2.94 14.03 -2.56
N ALA A 219 -2.76 15.34 -2.72
CA ALA A 219 -1.68 15.91 -3.51
C ALA A 219 -0.27 15.64 -2.99
N ALA A 220 -0.04 15.66 -1.67
CA ALA A 220 1.28 15.45 -1.09
C ALA A 220 1.80 14.02 -1.30
N SER A 221 0.92 13.02 -1.17
CA SER A 221 1.20 11.60 -1.44
C SER A 221 1.56 11.42 -2.90
N HIS A 222 0.76 11.97 -3.82
CA HIS A 222 1.06 11.91 -5.26
C HIS A 222 2.38 12.58 -5.58
N LYS A 223 2.70 13.70 -4.93
CA LYS A 223 3.99 14.38 -5.13
C LYS A 223 5.17 13.49 -4.76
N ILE A 224 5.08 12.75 -3.65
CA ILE A 224 6.09 11.77 -3.25
C ILE A 224 6.13 10.58 -4.22
N ILE A 225 4.97 10.03 -4.60
CA ILE A 225 4.88 8.89 -5.53
C ILE A 225 5.61 9.22 -6.83
N PHE A 226 5.31 10.37 -7.43
CA PHE A 226 5.94 10.77 -8.68
C PHE A 226 7.41 11.16 -8.51
N ASP A 227 7.81 11.77 -7.38
CA ASP A 227 9.23 11.99 -7.07
C ASP A 227 9.99 10.66 -7.05
N ALA A 228 9.41 9.60 -6.48
CA ALA A 228 10.02 8.27 -6.47
C ALA A 228 10.05 7.61 -7.87
N LEU A 229 8.95 7.70 -8.62
CA LEU A 229 8.83 7.09 -9.96
C LEU A 229 9.75 7.73 -10.99
N GLU A 230 9.96 9.04 -10.89
CA GLU A 230 10.75 9.84 -11.83
C GLU A 230 12.22 10.00 -11.38
N ASP A 231 12.56 9.60 -10.15
CA ASP A 231 13.94 9.57 -9.68
C ASP A 231 14.75 8.50 -10.43
N GLY A 232 15.83 8.93 -11.08
CA GLY A 232 16.75 8.08 -11.83
C GLY A 232 17.92 7.53 -11.02
N GLU A 233 18.10 7.99 -9.78
CA GLU A 233 19.30 7.70 -8.99
C GLU A 233 19.03 6.79 -7.79
N THR A 234 18.11 7.19 -6.90
CA THR A 234 17.89 6.49 -5.62
C THR A 234 16.62 5.64 -5.60
N PHE A 235 15.70 5.89 -6.52
CA PHE A 235 14.39 5.25 -6.64
C PHE A 235 13.58 5.32 -5.35
N VAL A 236 13.73 6.41 -4.59
CA VAL A 236 12.95 6.69 -3.40
C VAL A 236 12.41 8.11 -3.43
N GLY A 237 11.16 8.27 -3.02
CA GLY A 237 10.53 9.58 -2.89
C GLY A 237 11.04 10.32 -1.66
N ARG A 238 11.04 11.65 -1.75
CA ARG A 238 11.61 12.53 -0.72
C ARG A 238 10.56 13.47 -0.14
N ALA A 239 10.64 13.71 1.17
CA ALA A 239 9.82 14.70 1.85
C ALA A 239 10.04 16.12 1.31
N SER A 240 11.23 16.43 0.78
CA SER A 240 11.57 17.72 0.18
C SER A 240 10.83 17.99 -1.14
N ALA A 241 10.28 16.97 -1.79
CA ALA A 241 9.49 17.14 -3.01
C ALA A 241 8.17 17.88 -2.75
N ILE A 242 7.61 17.75 -1.54
CA ILE A 242 6.34 18.37 -1.14
C ILE A 242 6.49 19.89 -1.00
N GLN A 243 5.72 20.64 -1.78
CA GLN A 243 5.58 22.09 -1.66
C GLN A 243 4.46 22.47 -0.69
N PRO A 244 4.45 23.72 -0.16
CA PRO A 244 3.38 24.16 0.73
C PRO A 244 1.98 24.03 0.12
N ASP A 245 1.83 24.29 -1.19
CA ASP A 245 0.54 24.17 -1.88
C ASP A 245 0.04 22.72 -1.95
N ASP A 246 0.92 21.72 -2.01
CA ASP A 246 0.55 20.30 -2.00
C ASP A 246 -0.09 19.91 -0.65
N CYS A 247 0.37 20.52 0.45
CA CYS A 247 -0.17 20.31 1.79
C CYS A 247 -1.55 20.94 1.99
N GLU A 248 -1.93 21.91 1.16
CA GLU A 248 -3.23 22.59 1.19
C GLU A 248 -4.22 21.93 0.21
N THR A 249 -3.73 21.47 -0.93
CA THR A 249 -4.55 20.98 -2.05
C THR A 249 -5.12 19.60 -1.76
N LYS A 250 -6.46 19.51 -1.65
CA LYS A 250 -7.14 18.25 -1.32
C LYS A 250 -6.89 17.13 -2.31
N LEU A 251 -7.02 17.42 -3.60
CA LEU A 251 -6.93 16.42 -4.66
C LEU A 251 -5.62 16.59 -5.42
N ALA A 252 -4.96 15.47 -5.73
CA ALA A 252 -3.78 15.50 -6.57
C ALA A 252 -4.07 16.09 -7.96
N PRO A 253 -3.09 16.75 -8.60
CA PRO A 253 -3.20 17.15 -9.99
C PRO A 253 -3.60 15.97 -10.89
N GLY A 254 -4.50 16.22 -11.85
CA GLY A 254 -5.07 15.19 -12.73
C GLY A 254 -6.33 14.51 -12.18
N LEU A 255 -6.66 14.69 -10.89
CA LEU A 255 -7.90 14.14 -10.32
C LEU A 255 -9.07 15.10 -10.45
N LYS A 256 -10.23 14.55 -10.81
CA LYS A 256 -11.44 15.33 -11.01
C LYS A 256 -12.21 15.51 -9.73
N GLN A 257 -12.74 16.73 -9.58
CA GLN A 257 -13.59 17.14 -8.48
C GLN A 257 -14.86 16.28 -8.34
N GLU A 258 -15.39 15.79 -9.46
CA GLU A 258 -16.56 14.89 -9.53
C GLU A 258 -16.29 13.48 -8.95
N TRP A 259 -15.03 13.10 -8.75
CA TRP A 259 -14.67 11.77 -8.21
C TRP A 259 -14.63 11.72 -6.68
N ARG A 260 -14.93 12.83 -5.98
CA ARG A 260 -14.90 12.86 -4.50
C ARG A 260 -15.77 11.79 -3.84
N GLU A 261 -16.92 11.45 -4.44
CA GLU A 261 -17.77 10.37 -3.92
C GLU A 261 -17.08 9.01 -4.05
N LYS A 262 -16.36 8.77 -5.15
CA LYS A 262 -15.57 7.54 -5.34
C LYS A 262 -14.45 7.42 -4.31
N HIS A 263 -13.82 8.55 -3.94
CA HIS A 263 -12.81 8.58 -2.88
C HIS A 263 -13.41 8.26 -1.51
N ALA A 264 -14.55 8.87 -1.19
CA ALA A 264 -15.24 8.66 0.08
C ALA A 264 -15.77 7.22 0.25
N ASP A 265 -16.02 6.52 -0.85
CA ASP A 265 -16.53 5.15 -0.86
C ASP A 265 -15.45 4.08 -0.63
N ILE A 266 -14.15 4.39 -0.75
CA ILE A 266 -13.05 3.39 -0.72
C ILE A 266 -13.11 2.52 0.54
N LEU A 267 -13.08 3.15 1.73
CA LEU A 267 -13.12 2.42 3.00
C LEU A 267 -14.51 1.84 3.31
N PRO A 268 -15.63 2.60 3.20
CA PRO A 268 -16.96 2.06 3.46
C PRO A 268 -17.32 0.85 2.60
N GLU A 269 -16.95 0.84 1.32
CA GLU A 269 -17.22 -0.27 0.42
C GLU A 269 -16.42 -1.52 0.82
N LEU A 270 -15.14 -1.35 1.18
CA LEU A 270 -14.32 -2.44 1.71
C LEU A 270 -14.93 -3.03 2.98
N PHE A 271 -15.36 -2.20 3.93
CA PHE A 271 -16.02 -2.66 5.14
C PHE A 271 -17.33 -3.40 4.85
N LYS A 272 -18.14 -2.87 3.93
CA LYS A 272 -19.39 -3.51 3.49
C LYS A 272 -19.12 -4.88 2.87
N TYR A 273 -18.11 -4.99 2.02
CA TYR A 273 -17.72 -6.26 1.42
C TYR A 273 -17.20 -7.25 2.45
N ALA A 274 -16.33 -6.82 3.37
CA ALA A 274 -15.81 -7.68 4.43
C ALA A 274 -16.93 -8.30 5.30
N GLN A 275 -18.04 -7.59 5.48
CA GLN A 275 -19.23 -8.11 6.19
C GLN A 275 -20.02 -9.18 5.43
N THR A 276 -19.79 -9.33 4.12
CA THR A 276 -20.41 -10.40 3.30
C THR A 276 -19.66 -11.71 3.37
N LEU A 277 -18.40 -11.69 3.82
CA LEU A 277 -17.61 -12.89 4.01
C LEU A 277 -18.08 -13.63 5.27
N GLU A 278 -18.10 -14.95 5.19
CA GLU A 278 -18.26 -15.78 6.39
C GLU A 278 -17.13 -15.51 7.37
N LEU A 279 -17.34 -15.75 8.66
CA LEU A 279 -16.29 -15.58 9.66
C LEU A 279 -15.26 -16.70 9.51
N HIS A 280 -14.03 -16.38 9.12
CA HIS A 280 -12.94 -17.34 8.90
C HIS A 280 -11.59 -16.75 9.28
N GLY A 281 -10.60 -17.61 9.57
CA GLY A 281 -9.24 -17.18 9.90
C GLY A 281 -8.83 -17.24 11.38
N TRP A 282 -9.72 -17.70 12.28
CA TRP A 282 -9.36 -18.05 13.65
C TRP A 282 -9.63 -19.55 13.94
N PRO A 283 -8.67 -20.32 14.50
CA PRO A 283 -7.28 -19.94 14.79
C PRO A 283 -6.54 -19.46 13.54
N GLU A 284 -5.50 -18.64 13.73
CA GLU A 284 -4.73 -18.09 12.61
C GLU A 284 -4.29 -19.21 11.66
N VAL A 285 -4.43 -18.96 10.35
CA VAL A 285 -4.04 -19.93 9.33
C VAL A 285 -2.56 -20.34 9.51
N PRO A 286 -2.24 -21.64 9.39
CA PRO A 286 -0.87 -22.10 9.54
C PRO A 286 0.09 -21.38 8.58
N LEU A 287 1.29 -21.10 9.08
CA LEU A 287 2.39 -20.67 8.24
C LEU A 287 2.74 -21.77 7.23
N ARG A 288 2.97 -21.38 5.99
CA ARG A 288 3.45 -22.27 4.93
C ARG A 288 4.88 -22.72 5.22
N ASP A 289 5.25 -23.87 4.66
CA ASP A 289 6.52 -24.54 4.97
C ASP A 289 7.76 -23.65 4.76
N TYR A 290 7.75 -22.81 3.71
CA TYR A 290 8.86 -21.88 3.44
C TYR A 290 9.05 -20.80 4.53
N ALA A 291 8.04 -20.56 5.35
CA ALA A 291 8.07 -19.61 6.46
C ALA A 291 8.29 -20.31 7.82
N ASN A 292 8.23 -21.65 7.85
CA ASN A 292 8.49 -22.47 9.05
C ASN A 292 9.95 -22.93 9.16
N SER A 293 10.66 -23.10 8.05
CA SER A 293 12.04 -23.55 8.05
C SER A 293 12.96 -22.48 8.67
N THR A 294 13.43 -22.77 9.89
CA THR A 294 14.57 -22.08 10.53
C THR A 294 15.75 -23.02 10.52
#